data_AF-A0A1S2M6W5-F1
#
_entry.id   AF-A0A1S2M6W5-F1
#
_cell.length_a   1.000
_cell.length_b   1.000
_cell.length_c   1.000
_cell.angle_alpha   90.00
_cell.angle_beta   90.00
_cell.angle_gamma   90.00
#
_symmetry.space_group_name_H-M   'P 1'
#
loop_
_entity.id
_entity.type
_entity.pdbx_description
1 polymer ?
#
loop_
_entity_poly.entity_id
_entity_poly.type
_entity_poly.pdbx_seq_one_letter_code
_entity_poly.pdbx_strand_id
1 'polypeptide(L)'
;MAYIVALLITAFCLYLVISPLLRPKVEMEAVTIVDDMDDISLKNIYATLNELEMDYHMQKLSDEDYTRLKVEYEKLAAEYISKENREKTKVTINQNDNLVKDIEAEIEEELAKLRKERREE
;
A
#
# COMPACT_ATOMS: atom_id res chain seq x y z
N MET A 1 27.19 -33.21 26.25
CA MET A 1 26.46 -31.92 26.44
C MET A 1 26.85 -30.88 25.40
N ALA A 2 28.12 -30.48 25.26
CA ALA A 2 28.55 -29.46 24.28
C ALA A 2 28.14 -29.73 22.82
N TYR A 3 28.30 -30.97 22.34
CA TYR A 3 27.92 -31.35 20.96
C TYR A 3 26.41 -31.31 20.70
N ILE A 4 25.59 -31.57 21.73
CA ILE A 4 24.13 -31.53 21.61
C ILE A 4 23.66 -30.07 21.45
N VAL A 5 24.28 -29.16 22.21
CA VAL A 5 24.03 -27.71 22.10
C VAL A 5 24.47 -27.20 20.72
N ALA A 6 25.64 -27.59 20.25
CA ALA A 6 26.13 -27.21 18.92
C ALA A 6 25.20 -27.70 17.80
N LEU A 7 24.67 -28.93 17.90
CA LEU A 7 23.75 -29.50 16.92
C LEU A 7 22.41 -28.74 16.90
N LEU A 8 21.85 -28.41 18.07
CA LEU A 8 20.62 -27.61 18.17
C LEU A 8 20.77 -26.22 17.55
N ILE A 9 21.88 -25.53 17.81
CA ILE A 9 22.14 -24.20 17.24
C ILE A 9 22.26 -24.30 15.71
N THR A 10 22.98 -25.31 15.21
CA THR A 10 23.16 -25.51 13.77
C THR A 10 21.83 -25.82 13.08
N ALA A 11 21.00 -26.66 13.69
CA ALA A 11 19.67 -26.98 13.18
C ALA A 11 18.74 -25.76 13.17
N PHE A 12 18.82 -24.90 14.20
CA PHE A 12 18.04 -23.67 14.27
C PHE A 12 18.47 -22.65 13.20
N CYS A 13 19.78 -22.50 12.96
CA CYS A 13 20.29 -21.66 11.88
C CYS A 13 19.83 -22.17 10.50
N LEU A 14 19.90 -23.49 10.27
CA LEU A 14 19.38 -24.10 9.04
C LEU A 14 17.87 -23.87 8.88
N TYR A 15 17.11 -24.00 9.96
CA TYR A 15 15.66 -23.74 9.96
C TYR A 15 15.35 -22.30 9.54
N LEU A 16 16.06 -21.30 10.05
CA LEU A 16 15.84 -19.90 9.66
C LEU A 16 16.12 -19.62 8.19
N VAL A 17 17.07 -20.34 7.57
CA VAL A 17 17.40 -20.19 6.15
C VAL A 17 16.42 -20.95 5.25
N ILE A 18 16.04 -22.16 5.65
CA ILE A 18 15.14 -23.04 4.87
C ILE A 18 13.69 -22.58 4.99
N SER A 19 13.25 -22.08 6.15
CA SER A 19 11.88 -21.63 6.39
C SER A 19 11.38 -20.62 5.35
N PRO A 20 12.07 -19.50 5.03
CA PRO A 20 11.60 -18.55 4.03
C PRO A 20 11.61 -19.13 2.60
N LEU A 21 12.44 -20.14 2.32
CA LEU A 21 12.55 -20.77 1.00
C LEU A 21 11.43 -21.78 0.73
N LEU A 22 10.95 -22.47 1.77
CA LEU A 22 9.88 -23.48 1.68
C LEU A 22 8.51 -22.93 2.05
N ARG A 23 8.40 -21.67 2.49
CA ARG A 23 7.10 -21.04 2.71
C ARG A 23 6.38 -21.01 1.36
N PRO A 24 5.28 -21.77 1.18
CA PRO A 24 4.44 -21.58 0.02
C PRO A 24 4.01 -20.11 0.03
N LYS A 25 4.03 -19.48 -1.15
CA LYS A 25 3.58 -18.11 -1.34
C LYS A 25 2.14 -18.07 -0.80
N VAL A 26 1.97 -17.63 0.44
CA VAL A 26 0.66 -17.39 1.02
C VAL A 26 0.04 -16.41 0.06
N GLU A 27 -0.95 -16.86 -0.68
CA GLU A 27 -1.84 -15.98 -1.41
C GLU A 27 -2.31 -15.00 -0.35
N MET A 28 -1.78 -13.78 -0.44
CA MET A 28 -2.24 -12.70 0.39
C MET A 28 -3.72 -12.59 0.07
N GLU A 29 -4.56 -13.13 0.94
CA GLU A 29 -5.88 -12.58 1.18
C GLU A 29 -5.67 -11.07 1.15
N ALA A 30 -6.41 -10.39 0.28
CA ALA A 30 -6.22 -8.99 -0.03
C ALA A 30 -6.39 -8.15 1.23
N VAL A 31 -5.34 -8.07 2.05
CA VAL A 31 -5.11 -6.98 2.95
C VAL A 31 -4.99 -5.81 2.00
N THR A 32 -6.04 -4.99 1.98
CA THR A 32 -5.96 -3.62 1.52
C THR A 32 -4.77 -3.02 2.27
N ILE A 33 -3.61 -3.01 1.62
CA ILE A 33 -2.49 -2.20 2.05
C ILE A 33 -3.03 -0.78 1.91
N VAL A 34 -3.52 -0.24 3.02
CA VAL A 34 -3.56 1.20 3.18
C VAL A 34 -2.11 1.60 3.01
N ASP A 35 -1.85 2.36 1.95
CA ASP A 35 -0.52 2.67 1.46
C ASP A 35 0.22 3.59 2.45
N ASP A 36 0.70 3.00 3.56
CA ASP A 36 1.46 3.69 4.60
C ASP A 36 2.75 4.33 4.02
N MET A 37 3.21 3.90 2.84
CA MET A 37 4.39 4.46 2.19
C MET A 37 4.15 5.88 1.69
N ASP A 38 2.94 6.20 1.25
CA ASP A 38 2.57 7.54 0.80
C ASP A 38 2.45 8.50 2.01
N ASP A 39 1.86 8.04 3.11
CA ASP A 39 1.80 8.81 4.38
C ASP A 39 3.21 9.07 4.93
N ILE A 40 4.12 8.10 4.83
CA ILE A 40 5.53 8.27 5.18
C ILE A 40 6.18 9.33 4.28
N SER A 41 5.88 9.34 2.98
CA SER A 41 6.47 10.30 2.03
C SER A 41 5.99 11.74 2.27
N LEU A 42 4.69 11.94 2.51
CA LEU A 42 4.12 13.25 2.79
C LEU A 42 4.62 13.80 4.13
N LYS A 43 4.69 12.95 5.15
CA LYS A 43 5.26 13.29 6.46
C LYS A 43 6.72 13.73 6.35
N ASN A 44 7.51 13.08 5.50
CA ASN A 44 8.90 13.47 5.27
C ASN A 44 8.99 14.84 4.61
N ILE A 45 8.12 15.15 3.64
CA ILE A 45 8.07 16.49 3.01
C ILE A 45 7.75 17.56 4.06
N TYR A 46 6.77 17.33 4.94
CA TYR A 46 6.47 18.27 6.02
C TYR A 46 7.62 18.43 7.02
N ALA A 47 8.31 17.34 7.36
CA ALA A 47 9.49 17.40 8.21
C ALA A 47 10.61 18.25 7.59
N THR A 48 10.86 18.08 6.29
CA THR A 48 11.86 18.87 5.56
C THR A 48 11.48 20.35 5.47
N LEU A 49 10.19 20.66 5.30
CA LEU A 49 9.71 22.05 5.30
C LEU A 49 9.90 22.71 6.67
N ASN A 50 9.64 21.97 7.75
CA ASN A 50 9.83 22.46 9.12
C ASN A 50 11.32 22.68 9.45
N GLU A 51 12.21 21.79 8.99
CA GLU A 51 13.66 21.99 9.12
C GLU A 51 14.13 23.22 8.34
N LEU A 52 13.63 23.40 7.11
CA LEU A 52 13.92 24.56 6.27
C LEU A 52 13.48 25.88 6.94
N GLU A 53 12.29 25.92 7.53
CA GLU A 53 11.81 27.07 8.30
C GLU A 53 12.68 27.36 9.52
N MET A 54 13.11 26.30 10.22
CA MET A 54 13.99 26.46 11.37
C MET A 54 15.36 27.01 10.96
N ASP A 55 15.93 26.54 9.86
CA ASP A 55 17.21 27.03 9.32
C ASP A 55 17.13 28.46 8.83
N TYR A 56 16.00 28.86 8.23
CA TYR A 56 15.71 30.24 7.89
C TYR A 56 15.65 31.13 9.13
N HIS A 57 14.92 30.72 10.18
CA HIS A 57 14.88 31.44 11.46
C HIS A 57 16.24 31.55 12.15
N MET A 58 17.12 30.56 11.92
CA MET A 58 18.51 30.58 12.39
C MET A 58 19.45 31.41 11.50
N GLN A 59 18.94 32.12 10.49
CA GLN A 59 19.72 32.93 9.54
C GLN A 59 20.80 32.12 8.77
N LYS A 60 20.59 30.80 8.62
CA LYS A 60 21.48 29.94 7.82
C LYS A 60 21.17 30.01 6.33
N LEU A 61 20.03 30.60 5.97
CA LEU A 61 19.51 30.66 4.61
C LEU A 61 19.10 32.09 4.25
N SER A 62 19.30 32.48 2.99
CA SER A 62 18.84 33.77 2.47
C SER A 62 17.32 33.77 2.24
N ASP A 63 16.69 34.94 2.26
CA ASP A 63 15.25 35.10 1.96
C ASP A 63 14.89 34.54 0.58
N GLU A 64 15.76 34.76 -0.43
CA GLU A 64 15.55 34.26 -1.79
C GLU A 64 15.61 32.74 -1.84
N ASP A 65 16.59 32.13 -1.19
CA ASP A 65 16.76 30.68 -1.18
C ASP A 65 15.64 30.00 -0.37
N TYR A 66 15.25 30.56 0.78
CA TYR A 66 14.10 30.08 1.56
C TYR A 66 12.82 30.09 0.72
N THR A 67 12.52 31.24 0.09
CA THR A 67 11.29 31.39 -0.68
C THR A 67 11.25 30.43 -1.86
N ARG A 68 12.38 30.25 -2.58
CA ARG A 68 12.47 29.30 -3.68
C ARG A 68 12.23 27.87 -3.22
N LEU A 69 12.95 27.41 -2.19
CA LEU A 69 12.84 26.04 -1.69
C LEU A 69 11.44 25.77 -1.11
N LYS A 70 10.87 26.73 -0.37
CA LYS A 70 9.52 26.59 0.19
C LYS A 70 8.48 26.31 -0.89
N VAL A 71 8.50 27.08 -1.98
CA VAL A 71 7.56 26.90 -3.09
C VAL A 71 7.75 25.54 -3.78
N GLU A 72 8.99 25.07 -3.92
CA GLU A 72 9.26 23.74 -4.50
C GLU A 72 8.71 22.60 -3.63
N TYR A 73 8.93 22.66 -2.31
CA TYR A 73 8.41 21.65 -1.38
C TYR A 73 6.89 21.70 -1.24
N GLU A 74 6.27 22.88 -1.24
CA GLU A 74 4.80 23.03 -1.27
C GLU A 74 4.20 22.44 -2.55
N LYS A 75 4.83 22.67 -3.70
CA LYS A 75 4.41 22.08 -4.97
C LYS A 75 4.54 20.56 -4.95
N LEU A 76 5.63 20.03 -4.38
CA LEU A 76 5.83 18.60 -4.21
C LEU A 76 4.74 17.98 -3.32
N ALA A 77 4.43 18.61 -2.18
CA ALA A 77 3.35 18.16 -1.30
C ALA A 77 1.99 18.13 -2.02
N ALA A 78 1.67 19.18 -2.78
CA ALA A 78 0.44 19.25 -3.58
C ALA A 78 0.37 18.13 -4.63
N GLU A 79 1.48 17.82 -5.29
CA GLU A 79 1.56 16.73 -6.27
C GLU A 79 1.28 15.37 -5.62
N TYR A 80 1.90 15.09 -4.46
CA TYR A 80 1.68 13.86 -3.70
C TYR A 80 0.21 13.70 -3.29
N ILE A 81 -0.41 14.73 -2.70
CA ILE A 81 -1.83 14.71 -2.31
C ILE A 81 -2.74 14.49 -3.53
N SER A 82 -2.41 15.12 -4.66
CA SER A 82 -3.20 14.97 -5.89
C SER A 82 -3.11 13.56 -6.48
N LYS A 83 -1.95 12.93 -6.37
CA LYS A 83 -1.69 11.58 -6.84
C LYS A 83 -2.42 10.55 -5.98
N GLU A 84 -2.32 10.68 -4.66
CA GLU A 84 -3.03 9.85 -3.68
C GLU A 84 -4.54 9.84 -3.94
N ASN A 85 -5.14 11.02 -4.14
CA ASN A 85 -6.57 11.14 -4.44
C ASN A 85 -6.98 10.46 -5.76
N ARG A 86 -6.13 10.55 -6.80
CA ARG A 86 -6.39 9.89 -8.09
C ARG A 86 -6.27 8.38 -7.99
N GLU A 87 -5.30 7.88 -7.23
CA GLU A 87 -5.10 6.45 -7.05
C GLU A 87 -6.22 5.82 -6.21
N LYS A 88 -6.63 6.47 -5.12
CA LYS A 88 -7.83 6.08 -4.34
C LYS A 88 -9.07 6.02 -5.23
N THR A 89 -9.29 7.04 -6.05
CA THR A 89 -10.44 7.09 -6.97
C THR A 89 -10.42 5.94 -7.99
N LYS A 90 -9.26 5.62 -8.57
CA LYS A 90 -9.13 4.51 -9.52
C LYS A 90 -9.36 3.14 -8.88
N VAL A 91 -8.86 2.93 -7.66
CA VAL A 91 -9.07 1.69 -6.92
C VAL A 91 -10.56 1.50 -6.61
N THR A 92 -11.25 2.53 -6.12
CA THR A 92 -12.69 2.46 -5.85
C THR A 92 -13.52 2.19 -7.10
N ILE A 93 -13.20 2.81 -8.24
CA ILE A 93 -13.93 2.57 -9.50
C ILE A 93 -13.74 1.13 -9.98
N ASN A 94 -12.52 0.58 -9.94
CA ASN A 94 -12.26 -0.79 -10.37
C ASN A 94 -12.90 -1.83 -9.44
N GLN A 95 -12.93 -1.57 -8.13
CA GLN A 95 -13.61 -2.45 -7.17
C GLN A 95 -15.12 -2.50 -7.43
N ASN A 96 -15.74 -1.36 -7.70
CA ASN A 96 -17.17 -1.31 -8.03
C ASN A 96 -17.49 -2.00 -9.36
N ASP A 97 -16.64 -1.87 -10.39
CA ASP A 97 -16.87 -2.52 -11.68
C ASP A 97 -16.79 -4.06 -11.60
N ASN A 98 -15.88 -4.59 -10.78
CA ASN A 98 -15.80 -6.03 -10.51
C ASN A 98 -17.02 -6.52 -9.71
N LEU A 99 -17.44 -5.77 -8.67
CA LEU A 99 -18.62 -6.09 -7.88
C LEU A 99 -19.89 -6.14 -8.74
N VAL A 100 -20.05 -5.20 -9.67
CA VAL A 100 -21.19 -5.17 -10.58
C VAL A 100 -21.20 -6.39 -11.51
N LYS A 101 -20.05 -6.79 -12.05
CA LYS A 101 -19.96 -8.00 -12.90
C LYS A 101 -20.30 -9.28 -12.15
N ASP A 102 -19.85 -9.40 -10.91
CA ASP A 102 -20.15 -10.58 -10.08
C ASP A 102 -21.66 -10.68 -9.79
N ILE A 103 -22.30 -9.54 -9.47
CA ILE A 103 -23.75 -9.46 -9.26
C ILE A 103 -24.52 -9.82 -10.54
N GLU A 104 -24.10 -9.31 -11.70
CA GLU A 104 -24.74 -9.61 -12.98
C GLU A 104 -24.67 -11.10 -13.32
N ALA A 105 -23.52 -11.75 -13.09
CA ALA A 105 -23.34 -13.17 -13.32
C ALA A 105 -24.24 -14.04 -12.41
N GLU A 106 -24.37 -13.67 -11.12
CA GLU A 106 -25.24 -14.37 -10.18
C GLU A 106 -26.72 -14.27 -10.57
N ILE A 107 -27.17 -13.06 -10.96
CA ILE A 107 -28.55 -12.83 -11.42
C ILE A 107 -28.85 -13.65 -12.68
N GLU A 108 -27.90 -13.74 -13.62
CA GLU A 108 -28.09 -14.49 -14.85
C GLU A 108 -28.20 -16.01 -14.60
N GLU A 109 -27.44 -16.53 -13.64
CA GLU A 109 -27.53 -17.94 -13.22
C GLU A 109 -28.88 -18.25 -12.56
N GLU A 110 -29.35 -17.39 -11.65
CA GLU A 110 -30.67 -17.48 -11.02
C GLU A 110 -31.81 -17.44 -12.06
N LEU A 111 -31.74 -16.49 -13.01
CA LEU A 111 -32.71 -16.39 -14.11
C LEU A 111 -32.70 -17.64 -15.00
N ALA A 112 -31.53 -18.23 -15.24
CA ALA A 112 -31.41 -19.46 -16.01
C ALA A 112 -32.03 -20.66 -15.28
N LYS A 113 -31.87 -20.76 -13.95
CA LYS A 113 -32.54 -21.78 -13.11
C LYS A 113 -34.06 -21.64 -13.19
N LEU A 114 -34.60 -20.45 -12.96
CA LEU A 114 -36.03 -20.17 -13.04
C LEU A 114 -36.63 -20.45 -14.42
N ARG A 115 -35.87 -20.22 -15.51
CA ARG A 115 -36.30 -20.56 -16.87
C ARG A 115 -36.34 -22.05 -17.14
N LYS A 116 -35.48 -22.85 -16.50
CA LYS A 116 -35.51 -24.31 -16.61
C LYS A 116 -36.69 -24.89 -15.84
N GLU A 117 -36.93 -24.43 -14.61
CA GLU A 117 -38.07 -24.85 -13.80
C GLU A 117 -39.41 -24.59 -14.51
N ARG A 118 -39.56 -23.43 -15.15
CA ARG A 118 -40.78 -23.09 -15.93
C ARG A 118 -40.94 -23.86 -17.25
N ARG A 119 -39.95 -24.65 -17.67
CA ARG A 119 -40.00 -25.46 -18.90
C ARG A 119 -40.31 -26.93 -18.61
N GLU A 120 -40.21 -27.34 -17.35
CA GLU A 120 -40.50 -28.70 -16.89
C GLU A 120 -41.94 -28.83 -16.32
N GLU A 121 -42.66 -27.71 -16.16
CA GLU A 121 -44.13 -27.64 -16.01
C GLU A 121 -44.84 -27.51 -17.37
#